data_AF-A0A815UEL4-F1
#
_entry.id   AF-A0A815UEL4-F1
#
_cell.length_a   1.000
_cell.length_b   1.000
_cell.length_c   1.000
_cell.angle_alpha   90.00
_cell.angle_beta   90.00
_cell.angle_gamma   90.00
#
_symmetry.space_group_name_H-M   'P 1'
#
loop_
_entity.id
_entity.type
_entity.pdbx_description
1 polymer ?
#
loop_
_entity_poly.entity_id
_entity_poly.type
_entity_poly.pdbx_seq_one_letter_code
_entity_poly.pdbx_strand_id
1 'polypeptide(L)'
;MNKKYHEALKIALNLNQPYRTLMIIKEILNEIDGTDHLKNTLLQFSDDHLNLLFSYVIDWNTNTRHSTEAQIIIKMLLSIVTPDKILKLPNGQKCVEKRHMSRIERLSQQVLFLDFSWHSMKYLDQTNPLSSDQLQTT
;
A
#
# COMPACT_ATOMS: atom_id res chain seq x y z
N MET A 1 6.80 26.89 -7.10
CA MET A 1 6.64 25.51 -7.62
C MET A 1 5.23 24.98 -7.38
N ASN A 2 4.73 24.96 -6.13
CA ASN A 2 3.45 24.32 -5.73
C ASN A 2 2.21 24.62 -6.60
N LYS A 3 2.03 25.86 -7.08
CA LYS A 3 0.87 26.22 -7.91
C LYS A 3 0.82 25.45 -9.24
N LYS A 4 1.97 25.10 -9.83
CA LYS A 4 2.01 24.36 -11.10
C LYS A 4 1.56 22.91 -10.93
N TYR A 5 2.00 22.26 -9.85
CA TYR A 5 1.63 20.87 -9.54
C TYR A 5 0.16 20.73 -9.17
N HIS A 6 -0.38 21.68 -8.42
CA HIS A 6 -1.81 21.71 -8.09
C HIS A 6 -2.68 21.77 -9.36
N GLU A 7 -2.42 22.72 -10.25
CA GLU A 7 -3.17 22.84 -11.50
C GLU A 7 -3.00 21.62 -12.40
N ALA A 8 -1.77 21.10 -12.53
CA ALA A 8 -1.50 19.90 -13.34
C ALA A 8 -2.27 18.67 -12.84
N LEU A 9 -2.26 18.41 -11.54
CA LEU A 9 -3.00 17.29 -10.95
C LEU A 9 -4.51 17.50 -11.07
N LYS A 10 -5.01 18.72 -10.82
CA LYS A 10 -6.43 19.04 -10.96
C LYS A 10 -6.93 18.82 -12.38
N ILE A 11 -6.16 19.26 -13.39
CA ILE A 11 -6.47 19.00 -14.80
C ILE A 11 -6.46 17.49 -15.09
N ALA A 12 -5.45 16.76 -14.62
CA ALA A 12 -5.35 15.32 -14.85
C ALA A 12 -6.52 14.54 -14.21
N LEU A 13 -6.96 14.95 -13.02
CA LEU A 13 -8.14 14.40 -12.34
C LEU A 13 -9.42 14.70 -13.10
N ASN A 14 -9.64 15.96 -13.53
CA ASN A 14 -10.81 16.36 -14.30
C ASN A 14 -10.93 15.62 -15.65
N LEU A 15 -9.79 15.28 -16.26
CA LEU A 15 -9.73 14.51 -17.50
C LEU A 15 -9.80 12.99 -17.28
N ASN A 16 -10.00 12.55 -16.05
CA ASN A 16 -9.99 11.14 -15.64
C ASN A 16 -8.76 10.36 -16.16
N GLN A 17 -7.56 10.93 -16.00
CA GLN A 17 -6.30 10.35 -16.47
C GLN A 17 -5.49 9.75 -15.32
N PRO A 18 -5.77 8.50 -14.87
CA PRO A 18 -5.08 7.90 -13.73
C PRO A 18 -3.58 7.77 -13.97
N TYR A 19 -3.16 7.23 -15.11
CA TYR A 19 -1.73 7.04 -15.37
C TYR A 19 -0.95 8.36 -15.39
N ARG A 20 -1.49 9.41 -16.01
CA ARG A 20 -0.86 10.74 -16.00
C ARG A 20 -0.79 11.33 -14.60
N THR A 21 -1.85 11.18 -13.81
CA THR A 21 -1.88 11.60 -12.41
C THR A 21 -0.76 10.93 -11.61
N LEU A 22 -0.58 9.61 -11.79
CA LEU A 22 0.49 8.86 -11.14
C LEU A 22 1.88 9.36 -11.58
N MET A 23 2.09 9.63 -12.86
CA MET A 23 3.38 10.15 -13.35
C MET A 23 3.72 11.51 -12.74
N ILE A 24 2.75 12.44 -12.67
CA ILE A 24 2.94 13.74 -12.04
C ILE A 24 3.28 13.57 -10.55
N ILE A 25 2.58 12.68 -9.84
CA ILE A 25 2.89 12.40 -8.43
C ILE A 25 4.30 11.82 -8.27
N LYS A 26 4.72 10.91 -9.13
CA LYS A 26 6.08 10.35 -9.11
C LYS A 26 7.15 11.42 -9.34
N GLU A 27 6.90 12.32 -10.28
CA GLU A 27 7.79 13.45 -10.55
C GLU A 27 7.94 14.36 -9.32
N ILE A 28 6.82 14.68 -8.66
CA ILE A 28 6.82 15.44 -7.41
C ILE A 28 7.60 14.70 -6.32
N LEU A 29 7.36 13.40 -6.14
CA LEU A 29 8.02 12.58 -5.10
C LEU A 29 9.54 12.43 -5.28
N ASN A 30 10.06 12.63 -6.49
CA ASN A 30 11.50 12.59 -6.78
C ASN A 30 12.22 13.90 -6.40
N GLU A 31 11.50 14.98 -6.08
CA GLU A 31 12.10 16.22 -5.57
C GLU A 31 12.53 16.09 -4.10
N ILE A 32 13.53 16.89 -3.68
CA ILE A 32 14.12 16.87 -2.34
C ILE A 32 13.07 17.06 -1.23
N ASP A 33 12.07 17.93 -1.45
CA ASP A 33 10.93 18.19 -0.54
C ASP A 33 9.58 17.72 -1.13
N GLY A 34 9.63 16.74 -2.04
CA GLY A 34 8.48 16.28 -2.82
C GLY A 34 7.29 15.83 -1.98
N THR A 35 7.54 15.19 -0.84
CA THR A 35 6.47 14.69 0.04
C THR A 35 5.67 15.83 0.68
N ASP A 36 6.33 16.89 1.13
CA ASP A 36 5.67 18.06 1.70
C ASP A 36 4.99 18.91 0.62
N HIS A 37 5.59 19.03 -0.56
CA HIS A 37 4.96 19.65 -1.73
C HIS A 37 3.67 18.94 -2.13
N LEU A 38 3.69 17.61 -2.20
CA LEU A 38 2.51 16.81 -2.49
C LEU A 38 1.45 16.98 -1.41
N LYS A 39 1.83 16.93 -0.13
CA LYS A 39 0.92 17.09 1.01
C LYS A 39 0.18 18.43 0.97
N ASN A 40 0.93 19.52 0.75
CA ASN A 40 0.38 20.87 0.63
C ASN A 40 -0.54 21.03 -0.59
N THR A 41 -0.26 20.30 -1.66
CA THR A 41 -1.08 20.30 -2.88
C THR A 41 -2.40 19.55 -2.66
N LEU A 42 -2.35 18.38 -2.01
CA LEU A 42 -3.52 17.55 -1.70
C LEU A 42 -4.45 18.21 -0.66
N LEU A 43 -3.91 19.01 0.26
CA LEU A 43 -4.69 19.82 1.21
C LEU A 43 -5.64 20.82 0.52
N GLN A 44 -5.33 21.22 -0.71
CA GLN A 44 -6.12 22.19 -1.49
C GLN A 44 -7.20 21.52 -2.35
N PHE A 45 -7.29 20.19 -2.36
CA PHE A 45 -8.26 19.48 -3.18
C PHE A 45 -9.65 19.50 -2.55
N SER A 46 -10.68 19.56 -3.40
CA SER A 46 -12.06 19.35 -2.97
C SER A 46 -12.31 17.88 -2.65
N ASP A 47 -13.35 17.60 -1.88
CA ASP A 47 -13.73 16.26 -1.46
C ASP A 47 -13.99 15.32 -2.67
N ASP A 48 -14.51 15.85 -3.79
CA ASP A 48 -14.70 15.08 -5.04
C ASP A 48 -13.36 14.63 -5.67
N HIS A 49 -12.39 15.54 -5.75
CA HIS A 49 -11.06 15.23 -6.27
C HIS A 49 -10.33 14.22 -5.36
N LEU A 50 -10.50 14.34 -4.05
CA LEU A 50 -9.96 13.38 -3.08
C LEU A 50 -10.62 12.00 -3.25
N ASN A 51 -11.95 11.95 -3.41
CA ASN A 51 -12.67 10.70 -3.64
C ASN A 51 -12.27 10.02 -4.95
N LEU A 52 -12.03 10.81 -6.00
CA LEU A 52 -11.51 10.29 -7.27
C LEU A 52 -10.09 9.77 -7.13
N LEU A 53 -9.22 10.51 -6.43
CA LEU A 53 -7.85 10.08 -6.15
C LEU A 53 -7.81 8.79 -5.32
N PHE A 54 -8.69 8.63 -4.33
CA PHE A 54 -8.84 7.37 -3.59
C PHE A 54 -9.18 6.20 -4.52
N SER A 55 -10.03 6.41 -5.54
CA SER A 55 -10.34 5.37 -6.54
C SER A 55 -9.09 4.92 -7.28
N TYR A 56 -8.28 5.86 -7.76
CA TYR A 56 -7.05 5.54 -8.49
C TYR A 56 -6.02 4.84 -7.62
N VAL A 57 -5.90 5.27 -6.38
CA VAL A 57 -4.97 4.70 -5.41
C VAL A 57 -5.33 3.26 -5.05
N ILE A 58 -6.63 2.91 -5.01
CA ILE A 58 -7.08 1.52 -4.85
C ILE A 58 -6.55 0.66 -6.00
N ASP A 59 -6.70 1.12 -7.25
CA ASP A 59 -6.24 0.40 -8.43
C ASP A 59 -4.71 0.25 -8.44
N TRP A 60 -3.98 1.33 -8.17
CA TRP A 60 -2.51 1.31 -8.13
C TRP A 60 -1.98 0.43 -7.00
N ASN A 61 -2.69 0.34 -5.88
CA ASN A 61 -2.28 -0.52 -4.76
C ASN A 61 -2.35 -2.02 -5.12
N THR A 62 -3.28 -2.42 -5.99
CA THR A 62 -3.36 -3.82 -6.48
C THR A 62 -2.30 -4.15 -7.54
N ASN A 63 -1.65 -3.15 -8.13
CA ASN A 63 -0.59 -3.34 -9.11
C ASN A 63 0.77 -3.29 -8.42
N THR A 64 1.50 -4.41 -8.39
CA THR A 64 2.81 -4.50 -7.72
C THR A 64 3.81 -3.44 -8.17
N ARG A 65 3.79 -3.04 -9.46
CA ARG A 65 4.66 -1.98 -10.02
C ARG A 65 4.39 -0.58 -9.46
N HIS A 66 3.17 -0.35 -8.96
CA HIS A 66 2.72 0.97 -8.47
C HIS A 66 2.30 0.96 -7.00
N SER A 67 2.39 -0.21 -6.35
CA SER A 67 1.93 -0.43 -4.98
C SER A 67 2.70 0.42 -3.97
N THR A 68 4.00 0.63 -4.16
CA THR A 68 4.82 1.45 -3.27
C THR A 68 4.36 2.91 -3.28
N GLU A 69 4.21 3.49 -4.46
CA GLU A 69 3.75 4.87 -4.60
C GLU A 69 2.30 5.02 -4.13
N ALA A 70 1.44 4.04 -4.42
CA ALA A 70 0.09 3.99 -3.89
C ALA A 70 0.10 4.02 -2.36
N GLN A 71 0.93 3.22 -1.69
CA GLN A 71 1.02 3.20 -0.23
C GLN A 71 1.50 4.53 0.37
N ILE A 72 2.43 5.23 -0.29
CA ILE A 72 2.86 6.57 0.11
C ILE A 72 1.67 7.54 0.03
N ILE A 73 0.93 7.51 -1.08
CA ILE A 73 -0.25 8.37 -1.28
C ILE A 73 -1.36 8.04 -0.27
N ILE A 74 -1.64 6.76 -0.01
CA ILE A 74 -2.59 6.31 1.03
C ILE A 74 -2.20 6.91 2.37
N LYS A 75 -0.94 6.74 2.79
CA LYS A 75 -0.45 7.27 4.06
C LYS A 75 -0.66 8.78 4.15
N MET A 76 -0.38 9.50 3.06
CA MET A 76 -0.54 10.95 3.00
C MET A 76 -2.01 11.37 3.07
N LEU A 77 -2.88 10.76 2.26
CA LEU A 77 -4.31 11.03 2.26
C LEU A 77 -4.94 10.78 3.64
N LEU A 78 -4.60 9.68 4.29
CA LEU A 78 -5.09 9.37 5.63
C LEU A 78 -4.53 10.30 6.72
N SER A 79 -3.40 10.98 6.46
CA SER A 79 -2.86 11.98 7.38
C SER A 79 -3.49 13.37 7.20
N ILE A 80 -4.05 13.65 6.02
CA ILE A 80 -4.66 14.94 5.66
C ILE A 80 -6.17 14.93 5.92
N VAL A 81 -6.84 13.84 5.56
CA VAL A 81 -8.29 13.72 5.63
C VAL A 81 -8.69 13.18 7.00
N THR A 82 -9.58 13.88 7.69
CA THR A 82 -10.07 13.42 9.00
C THR A 82 -10.86 12.10 8.86
N PRO A 83 -10.87 11.24 9.89
CA PRO A 83 -11.61 9.98 9.86
C PRO A 83 -13.10 10.16 9.50
N ASP A 84 -13.76 11.17 10.08
CA ASP A 84 -15.16 11.47 9.79
C ASP A 84 -15.41 11.83 8.32
N LYS A 85 -14.44 12.49 7.67
CA LYS A 85 -14.50 12.78 6.24
C LYS A 85 -14.26 11.53 5.41
N ILE A 86 -13.28 10.69 5.78
CA ILE A 86 -13.03 9.41 5.08
C ILE A 86 -14.29 8.53 5.10
N LEU A 87 -15.02 8.51 6.22
CA LEU A 87 -16.28 7.79 6.34
C LEU A 87 -17.39 8.35 5.43
N LYS A 88 -17.33 9.61 5.01
CA LYS A 88 -18.30 10.19 4.06
C LYS A 88 -17.93 9.94 2.60
N LEU A 89 -16.66 9.59 2.32
CA LEU A 89 -16.17 9.34 0.97
C LEU A 89 -16.23 7.84 0.67
N PRO A 90 -17.04 7.39 -0.32
CA PRO A 90 -17.21 5.96 -0.60
C PRO A 90 -15.90 5.28 -1.00
N ASN A 91 -15.03 5.95 -1.76
CA ASN A 91 -13.73 5.38 -2.12
C ASN A 91 -12.70 5.51 -1.00
N GLY A 92 -12.88 6.46 -0.07
CA GLY A 92 -12.05 6.57 1.13
C GLY A 92 -12.19 5.33 2.01
N GLN A 93 -13.42 4.90 2.30
CA GLN A 93 -13.70 3.67 3.05
C GLN A 93 -13.11 2.44 2.36
N LYS A 94 -13.41 2.25 1.07
CA LYS A 94 -12.86 1.13 0.27
C LYS A 94 -11.35 1.10 0.26
N CYS A 95 -10.70 2.27 0.21
CA CYS A 95 -9.24 2.36 0.26
C CYS A 95 -8.67 1.85 1.58
N VAL A 96 -9.32 2.19 2.71
CA VAL A 96 -8.93 1.69 4.04
C VAL A 96 -9.13 0.18 4.13
N GLU A 97 -10.29 -0.32 3.70
CA GLU A 97 -10.57 -1.76 3.67
C GLU A 97 -9.54 -2.53 2.83
N LYS A 98 -9.27 -2.08 1.60
CA LYS A 98 -8.28 -2.70 0.70
C LYS A 98 -6.89 -2.71 1.32
N ARG A 99 -6.48 -1.62 2.00
CA ARG A 99 -5.20 -1.56 2.72
C ARG A 99 -5.12 -2.61 3.81
N HIS A 100 -6.16 -2.76 4.62
CA HIS A 100 -6.21 -3.76 5.69
C HIS A 100 -6.20 -5.18 5.12
N MET A 101 -7.01 -5.45 4.10
CA MET A 101 -7.09 -6.74 3.44
C MET A 101 -5.72 -7.18 2.89
N SER A 102 -5.03 -6.30 2.14
CA SER A 102 -3.69 -6.62 1.61
C SER A 102 -2.66 -6.87 2.72
N ARG A 103 -2.77 -6.17 3.87
CA ARG A 103 -1.90 -6.43 5.03
C ARG A 103 -2.18 -7.82 5.64
N ILE A 104 -3.46 -8.16 5.81
CA ILE A 104 -3.89 -9.45 6.38
C ILE A 104 -3.48 -10.60 5.46
N GLU A 105 -3.68 -10.47 4.15
CA GLU A 105 -3.27 -11.46 3.15
C GLU A 105 -1.78 -11.78 3.25
N ARG A 106 -0.92 -10.74 3.29
CA ARG A 106 0.53 -10.92 3.43
C ARG A 106 0.91 -11.60 4.74
N LEU A 107 0.31 -11.21 5.86
CA LEU A 107 0.57 -11.84 7.16
C LEU A 107 0.13 -13.31 7.16
N SER A 108 -1.02 -13.61 6.54
CA SER A 108 -1.52 -14.99 6.43
C SER A 108 -0.57 -15.87 5.62
N GLN A 109 -0.03 -15.34 4.51
CA GLN A 109 0.99 -16.04 3.71
C GLN A 109 2.28 -16.29 4.51
N GLN A 110 2.71 -15.35 5.35
CA GLN A 110 3.89 -15.51 6.21
C GLN A 110 3.68 -16.59 7.27
N VAL A 111 2.51 -16.64 7.89
CA VAL A 111 2.16 -17.70 8.85
C VAL A 111 2.16 -19.07 8.16
N LEU A 112 1.55 -19.17 6.98
CA LEU A 112 1.55 -20.42 6.21
C LEU A 112 2.96 -20.92 5.89
N PHE A 113 3.88 -19.99 5.55
CA PHE A 113 5.28 -20.35 5.32
C PHE A 113 5.97 -20.85 6.58
N LEU A 114 5.68 -20.26 7.74
CA LEU A 114 6.20 -20.74 9.03
C LEU A 114 5.68 -22.13 9.36
N ASP A 115 4.38 -22.38 9.16
CA ASP A 115 3.79 -23.70 9.36
C ASP A 115 4.46 -24.74 8.46
N PHE A 116 4.64 -24.43 7.18
CA PHE A 116 5.36 -25.29 6.24
C PHE A 116 6.80 -25.56 6.68
N SER A 117 7.51 -24.53 7.12
CA SER A 117 8.90 -24.63 7.58
C SER A 117 9.01 -25.51 8.83
N TRP A 118 8.11 -25.32 9.80
CA TRP A 118 8.02 -26.15 11.00
C TRP A 118 7.78 -27.63 10.68
N HIS A 119 6.81 -27.92 9.81
CA HIS A 119 6.54 -29.30 9.39
C HIS A 119 7.72 -29.92 8.65
N SER A 120 8.41 -29.15 7.81
CA SER A 120 9.59 -29.61 7.07
C SER A 120 10.75 -29.92 8.02
N MET A 121 11.01 -29.06 9.00
CA MET A 121 12.04 -29.31 10.03
C MET A 121 11.73 -30.55 10.86
N LYS A 122 10.47 -30.72 11.29
CA LYS A 122 10.01 -31.92 12.02
C LYS A 122 10.17 -33.20 11.20
N TYR A 123 9.84 -33.16 9.90
CA TYR A 123 10.01 -34.31 9.03
C TYR A 123 11.48 -34.68 8.86
N LEU A 124 12.36 -33.69 8.66
CA LEU A 124 13.80 -33.93 8.57
C LEU A 124 14.38 -34.58 9.85
N ASP A 125 13.94 -34.13 11.02
CA ASP A 125 14.32 -34.71 12.31
C ASP A 125 13.90 -36.19 12.43
N GLN A 126 12.69 -36.52 11.96
CA GLN A 126 12.19 -37.90 11.93
C GLN A 126 12.90 -38.81 10.92
N THR A 127 13.42 -38.24 9.84
CA THR A 127 14.13 -38.98 8.79
C THR A 127 15.64 -39.06 9.00
N ASN A 128 16.19 -38.43 10.05
CA ASN A 128 17.61 -38.46 10.34
C ASN A 128 17.99 -39.84 10.95
N PRO A 129 18.74 -40.71 10.24
CA PRO A 129 19.03 -42.07 10.72
C PRO A 129 20.00 -42.13 11.91
N LEU A 130 20.56 -40.99 12.32
CA LEU A 130 21.63 -40.89 13.32
C LEU A 130 21.13 -40.64 14.75
N SER A 131 19.82 -40.48 14.97
CA SER A 131 19.22 -40.27 16.29
C SER A 131 18.61 -41.54 16.90
N SER A 132 18.53 -42.67 16.16
CA SER A 132 17.91 -43.91 16.64
C SER A 132 18.87 -44.96 17.24
N ASP A 133 20.19 -44.83 17.12
CA ASP A 133 21.14 -45.93 17.45
C ASP A 133 22.20 -45.63 18.55
N GLN A 134 21.91 -44.78 19.54
CA GLN A 134 22.85 -44.55 20.67
C GLN A 134 22.22 -44.66 22.08
N LEU A 135 21.04 -45.26 22.25
CA LEU A 135 20.47 -45.51 23.59
C LEU A 135 20.12 -46.97 23.89
N GLN A 136 20.79 -47.93 23.24
CA GLN A 136 20.82 -49.30 23.73
C GLN A 136 22.25 -49.86 23.70
N THR A 137 22.73 -50.14 24.91
CA THR A 137 23.70 -51.17 25.33
C THR A 137 25.01 -50.69 25.95
N THR A 138 25.12 -51.06 27.24
CA THR A 138 26.29 -51.44 28.07
C THR A 138 27.34 -50.39 28.41
#